data_AF-A0A1B7MKF9-F1
#
_entry.id   AF-A0A1B7MKF9-F1
#
_cell.length_a   1.000
_cell.length_b   1.000
_cell.length_c   1.000
_cell.angle_alpha   90.00
_cell.angle_beta   90.00
_cell.angle_gamma   90.00
#
_symmetry.space_group_name_H-M   'P 1'
#
loop_
_entity.id
_entity.type
_entity.pdbx_description
1 polymer ?
#
loop_
_entity_poly.entity_id
_entity_poly.type
_entity_poly.pdbx_seq_one_letter_code
_entity_poly.pdbx_strand_id
1 'polypeptide(L)'
;MNLAPTLPTQSKRQPHPVNPIAHLDEIQVFERLSTLPQGVPHMLYSRTKKSSKLPLPWLEYTNFCGRTYFYNLTLRVCTEENMYDHRLRTELYNAAIFNSAWFETDGHERWPWPSDVQHLLWYCRTTKEPHFAGITMSCQDGGVFEFLHDDTHLGQAEMWDFLYKYPMHYTRLPPFVEAQFLCAVAYGANEKALLTDHANLPFTNEEWEGIMDVYNDLKGRVGGPDGSYFVPSLIWHMAKTMKDVWSSRQHHRFGSIQAQTARAPIQTDVTSGGSTLRMITGILFLGAHSVYFERLQNVLLTDDLMCSREFGGLVDSLITEWENSNLLATVFLGSNIGFIALNNLPVLQKTASLASTLCSITSLIIGMSYLWQHRSRSYPGYLQIHRYINHRLLTLDPQTVRLITACFLSVPVVMLQWSALCFLVSIMSFSIQEVNKLGGEFLSTLLSVLVIYFFGAVIFFWKLWRDVQSLVKQ
;
A
#
# COMPACT_ATOMS: atom_id res chain seq x y z
N MET A 1 -38.79 -15.92 -52.27
CA MET A 1 -38.56 -14.79 -51.34
C MET A 1 -37.53 -15.27 -50.33
N ASN A 2 -36.26 -14.94 -50.56
CA ASN A 2 -35.11 -15.45 -49.79
C ASN A 2 -34.82 -14.48 -48.65
N LEU A 3 -34.85 -14.96 -47.41
CA LEU A 3 -34.33 -14.26 -46.24
C LEU A 3 -33.41 -15.21 -45.48
N ALA A 4 -32.12 -14.94 -45.56
CA ALA A 4 -31.08 -15.53 -44.74
C ALA A 4 -30.97 -14.75 -43.41
N PRO A 5 -30.62 -15.39 -42.28
CA PRO A 5 -30.35 -14.69 -41.03
C PRO A 5 -28.88 -14.28 -40.94
N THR A 6 -28.65 -12.98 -40.74
CA THR A 6 -27.36 -12.39 -40.39
C THR A 6 -27.05 -12.65 -38.91
N LEU A 7 -25.93 -13.34 -38.64
CA LEU A 7 -25.31 -13.46 -37.31
C LEU A 7 -24.73 -12.10 -36.86
N PRO A 8 -24.78 -11.76 -35.56
CA PRO A 8 -24.07 -10.61 -35.03
C PRO A 8 -22.59 -10.93 -34.83
N THR A 9 -21.75 -10.06 -35.38
CA THR A 9 -20.30 -9.99 -35.18
C THR A 9 -19.94 -9.83 -33.70
N GLN A 10 -19.18 -10.79 -33.16
CA GLN A 10 -18.51 -10.67 -31.86
C GLN A 10 -17.48 -9.53 -31.91
N SER A 11 -17.74 -8.49 -31.13
CA SER A 11 -16.76 -7.44 -30.80
C SER A 11 -15.66 -8.04 -29.92
N LYS A 12 -14.46 -8.20 -30.47
CA LYS A 12 -13.22 -8.42 -29.70
C LYS A 12 -12.99 -7.19 -28.82
N ARG A 13 -13.32 -7.29 -27.52
CA ARG A 13 -12.82 -6.35 -26.52
C ARG A 13 -11.29 -6.49 -26.44
N GLN A 14 -10.58 -5.45 -26.87
CA GLN A 14 -9.18 -5.28 -26.50
C GLN A 14 -9.09 -5.04 -24.99
N PRO A 15 -8.09 -5.61 -24.29
CA PRO A 15 -7.82 -5.27 -22.91
C PRO A 15 -7.39 -3.80 -22.83
N HIS A 16 -8.04 -3.03 -21.96
CA HIS A 16 -7.59 -1.68 -21.62
C HIS A 16 -6.23 -1.76 -20.93
N PRO A 17 -5.26 -0.90 -21.29
CA PRO A 17 -4.01 -0.80 -20.54
C PRO A 17 -4.32 -0.30 -19.13
N VAL A 18 -3.89 -1.09 -18.13
CA VAL A 18 -3.83 -0.69 -16.72
C VAL A 18 -2.88 0.50 -16.63
N ASN A 19 -3.37 1.62 -16.12
CA ASN A 19 -2.65 2.88 -16.10
C ASN A 19 -2.05 3.10 -14.69
N PRO A 20 -0.73 3.00 -14.47
CA PRO A 20 -0.11 3.10 -13.14
C PRO A 20 0.17 4.56 -12.76
N ILE A 21 -0.87 5.40 -12.66
CA ILE A 21 -0.72 6.86 -12.84
C ILE A 21 -0.05 7.60 -11.66
N ALA A 22 -0.10 7.13 -10.41
CA ALA A 22 0.45 7.95 -9.31
C ALA A 22 1.99 7.96 -9.23
N HIS A 23 2.66 6.87 -9.61
CA HIS A 23 4.12 6.80 -9.70
C HIS A 23 4.63 7.18 -11.11
N LEU A 24 3.80 7.00 -12.16
CA LEU A 24 4.15 7.42 -13.51
C LEU A 24 4.07 8.93 -13.73
N ASP A 25 3.25 9.71 -13.03
CA ASP A 25 3.23 11.16 -13.26
C ASP A 25 4.59 11.81 -12.94
N GLU A 26 5.34 11.29 -11.97
CA GLU A 26 6.70 11.76 -11.65
C GLU A 26 7.78 11.13 -12.54
N ILE A 27 7.64 9.86 -12.92
CA ILE A 27 8.54 9.22 -13.91
C ILE A 27 8.34 9.84 -15.30
N GLN A 28 7.14 10.26 -15.67
CA GLN A 28 6.84 11.00 -16.91
C GLN A 28 7.39 12.42 -16.88
N VAL A 29 7.45 13.07 -15.70
CA VAL A 29 8.23 14.30 -15.53
C VAL A 29 9.71 14.01 -15.83
N PHE A 30 10.23 12.85 -15.43
CA PHE A 30 11.61 12.44 -15.72
C PHE A 30 11.84 12.05 -17.19
N GLU A 31 10.92 11.35 -17.85
CA GLU A 31 10.98 11.09 -19.30
C GLU A 31 10.89 12.38 -20.12
N ARG A 32 10.10 13.36 -19.66
CA ARG A 32 10.10 14.70 -20.24
C ARG A 32 11.43 15.43 -20.02
N LEU A 33 12.13 15.16 -18.92
CA LEU A 33 13.48 15.70 -18.67
C LEU A 33 14.56 14.97 -19.49
N SER A 34 14.40 13.66 -19.74
CA SER A 34 15.36 12.86 -20.51
C SER A 34 15.25 13.07 -22.03
N THR A 35 14.10 13.57 -22.51
CA THR A 35 13.83 13.94 -23.91
C THR A 35 14.11 15.41 -24.23
N LEU A 36 14.51 16.23 -23.25
CA LEU A 36 14.94 17.60 -23.53
C LEU A 36 16.22 17.61 -24.38
N PRO A 37 16.31 18.47 -25.41
CA PRO A 37 17.50 18.59 -26.24
C PRO A 37 18.72 18.93 -25.37
N GLN A 38 19.92 18.53 -25.83
CA GLN A 38 21.25 18.59 -25.18
C GLN A 38 21.74 20.02 -24.78
N GLY A 39 20.87 20.91 -24.33
CA GLY A 39 21.14 22.33 -24.12
C GLY A 39 20.57 22.91 -22.82
N VAL A 40 20.33 22.11 -21.77
CA VAL A 40 19.89 22.63 -20.46
C VAL A 40 20.97 22.52 -19.37
N PRO A 41 22.03 23.36 -19.38
CA PRO A 41 22.92 23.52 -18.22
C PRO A 41 22.39 24.56 -17.20
N HIS A 42 21.22 25.18 -17.43
CA HIS A 42 20.78 26.35 -16.65
C HIS A 42 19.66 26.10 -15.63
N MET A 43 19.07 24.91 -15.55
CA MET A 43 18.04 24.62 -14.52
C MET A 43 18.62 24.35 -13.11
N LEU A 44 19.93 24.10 -12.99
CA LEU A 44 20.56 23.73 -11.70
C LEU A 44 21.10 24.96 -10.92
N TYR A 45 21.07 26.14 -11.53
CA TYR A 45 21.41 27.41 -10.89
C TYR A 45 20.31 28.42 -11.20
N SER A 46 19.35 28.58 -10.30
CA SER A 46 18.48 29.76 -10.32
C SER A 46 19.31 30.95 -9.83
N ARG A 47 20.15 31.50 -10.71
CA ARG A 47 20.70 32.84 -10.50
C ARG A 47 19.57 33.81 -10.78
N THR A 48 18.65 33.95 -9.82
CA THR A 48 17.51 34.87 -9.93
C THR A 48 18.04 36.25 -10.29
N LYS A 49 17.53 36.80 -11.40
CA LYS A 49 18.14 37.93 -12.11
C LYS A 49 17.97 39.28 -11.38
N LYS A 50 17.41 39.33 -10.17
CA LYS A 50 17.09 40.58 -9.47
C LYS A 50 17.24 40.49 -7.95
N SER A 51 18.00 41.45 -7.44
CA SER A 51 18.16 41.92 -6.05
C SER A 51 18.96 41.05 -5.06
N SER A 52 20.07 41.62 -4.59
CA SER A 52 21.06 41.10 -3.63
C SER A 52 21.85 39.88 -4.09
N LYS A 53 23.17 40.04 -4.24
CA LYS A 53 24.09 38.91 -4.40
C LYS A 53 24.21 38.24 -3.03
N LEU A 54 23.90 36.94 -2.96
CA LEU A 54 24.18 36.13 -1.77
C LEU A 54 25.67 36.27 -1.41
N PRO A 55 26.05 36.52 -0.14
CA PRO A 55 27.44 36.67 0.23
C PRO A 55 28.17 35.33 0.09
N LEU A 56 29.36 35.36 -0.51
CA LEU A 56 30.25 34.21 -0.52
C LEU A 56 30.56 33.79 0.94
N PRO A 57 30.65 32.48 1.25
CA PRO A 57 30.68 31.33 0.35
C PRO A 57 29.32 30.61 0.18
N TRP A 58 28.19 31.30 0.35
CA TRP A 58 26.87 30.68 0.22
C TRP A 58 26.45 30.51 -1.24
N LEU A 59 25.77 29.39 -1.50
CA LEU A 59 25.16 29.04 -2.78
C LEU A 59 23.68 28.70 -2.57
N GLU A 60 22.82 29.16 -3.47
CA GLU A 60 21.39 28.84 -3.48
C GLU A 60 21.13 27.74 -4.50
N TYR A 61 20.38 26.72 -4.08
CA TYR A 61 19.97 25.59 -4.91
C TYR A 61 18.45 25.44 -4.86
N THR A 62 17.88 24.83 -5.90
CA THR A 62 16.47 24.43 -5.94
C THR A 62 16.43 22.94 -6.17
N ASN A 63 15.84 22.17 -5.24
CA ASN A 63 15.74 20.73 -5.39
C ASN A 63 14.67 20.32 -6.42
N PHE A 64 14.60 19.03 -6.74
CA PHE A 64 13.64 18.50 -7.72
C PHE A 64 12.17 18.70 -7.34
N CYS A 65 11.86 18.96 -6.07
CA CYS A 65 10.52 19.31 -5.61
C CYS A 65 10.21 20.83 -5.72
N GLY A 66 11.12 21.63 -6.28
CA GLY A 66 10.96 23.08 -6.40
C GLY A 66 11.23 23.87 -5.12
N ARG A 67 11.75 23.24 -4.05
CA ARG A 67 12.09 23.94 -2.80
C ARG A 67 13.51 24.49 -2.87
N THR A 68 13.68 25.72 -2.41
CA THR A 68 14.98 26.38 -2.32
C THR A 68 15.69 26.02 -1.03
N TYR A 69 16.99 25.81 -1.11
CA TYR A 69 17.87 25.66 0.05
C TYR A 69 19.22 26.30 -0.22
N PHE A 70 19.97 26.56 0.84
CA PHE A 70 21.27 27.20 0.78
C PHE A 70 22.35 26.26 1.29
N TYR A 71 23.52 26.32 0.65
CA TYR A 71 24.68 25.53 1.01
C TYR A 71 25.91 26.42 1.16
N ASN A 72 26.64 26.25 2.27
CA ASN A 72 27.91 26.91 2.51
C ASN A 72 29.06 25.96 2.20
N LEU A 73 29.88 26.27 1.19
CA LEU A 73 30.96 25.38 0.75
C LEU A 73 32.06 25.18 1.81
N THR A 74 32.37 26.24 2.56
CA THR A 74 33.47 26.21 3.56
C THR A 74 33.07 25.46 4.81
N LEU A 75 31.85 25.69 5.31
CA LEU A 75 31.33 25.05 6.51
C LEU A 75 30.64 23.70 6.23
N ARG A 76 30.35 23.40 4.96
CA ARG A 76 29.56 22.24 4.53
C ARG A 76 28.20 22.15 5.21
N VAL A 77 27.55 23.30 5.37
CA VAL A 77 26.23 23.42 6.00
C VAL A 77 25.16 23.61 4.93
N CYS A 78 24.11 22.80 4.99
CA CYS A 78 22.83 22.98 4.30
C CYS A 78 21.82 23.65 5.23
N THR A 79 20.96 24.51 4.70
CA THR A 79 19.83 25.09 5.42
C THR A 79 18.71 25.51 4.48
N GLU A 80 17.46 25.40 4.92
CA GLU A 80 16.30 25.96 4.20
C GLU A 80 16.02 27.43 4.60
N GLU A 81 16.73 27.94 5.61
CA GLU A 81 16.55 29.31 6.09
C GLU A 81 17.08 30.33 5.08
N ASN A 82 16.42 31.49 5.03
CA ASN A 82 16.77 32.53 4.08
C ASN A 82 18.14 33.17 4.39
N MET A 83 19.19 32.78 3.65
CA MET A 83 20.56 33.28 3.85
C MET A 83 20.82 34.69 3.31
N TYR A 84 19.84 35.32 2.67
CA TYR A 84 19.86 36.74 2.37
C TYR A 84 19.74 37.59 3.66
N ASP A 85 19.12 37.06 4.72
CA ASP A 85 19.06 37.72 6.03
C ASP A 85 20.42 37.62 6.75
N HIS A 86 21.03 38.78 7.00
CA HIS A 86 22.31 38.86 7.71
C HIS A 86 22.23 38.27 9.11
N ARG A 87 21.11 38.47 9.83
CA ARG A 87 20.96 38.02 11.21
C ARG A 87 20.94 36.49 11.28
N LEU A 88 20.09 35.84 10.49
CA LEU A 88 20.01 34.38 10.42
C LEU A 88 21.35 33.78 10.01
N ARG A 89 22.06 34.41 9.08
CA ARG A 89 23.38 33.95 8.65
C ARG A 89 24.42 34.04 9.78
N THR A 90 24.44 35.11 10.56
CA THR A 90 25.37 35.26 11.70
C THR A 90 25.04 34.25 12.80
N GLU A 91 23.77 34.08 13.15
CA GLU A 91 23.34 33.11 14.15
C GLU A 91 23.67 31.66 13.72
N LEU A 92 23.40 31.31 12.45
CA LEU A 92 23.76 30.01 11.88
C LEU A 92 25.28 29.79 11.88
N TYR A 93 26.07 30.81 11.52
CA TYR A 93 27.53 30.71 11.53
C TYR A 93 28.07 30.42 12.94
N ASN A 94 27.53 31.09 13.95
CA ASN A 94 27.87 30.84 15.35
C ASN A 94 27.47 29.42 15.77
N ALA A 95 26.28 28.94 15.36
CA ALA A 95 25.83 27.59 15.63
C ALA A 95 26.72 26.53 14.95
N ALA A 96 27.11 26.76 13.69
CA ALA A 96 27.99 25.87 12.94
C ALA A 96 29.39 25.79 13.57
N ILE A 97 29.98 26.93 13.95
CA ILE A 97 31.28 26.95 14.65
C ILE A 97 31.20 26.26 15.99
N PHE A 98 30.19 26.59 16.80
CA PHE A 98 29.99 25.97 18.10
C PHE A 98 29.90 24.45 17.97
N ASN A 99 29.17 23.99 16.95
CA ASN A 99 29.02 22.58 16.67
C ASN A 99 30.32 21.91 16.22
N SER A 100 31.06 22.50 15.28
CA SER A 100 32.37 21.98 14.88
C SER A 100 33.34 21.91 16.07
N ALA A 101 33.34 22.93 16.93
CA ALA A 101 34.18 22.96 18.13
C ALA A 101 33.79 21.88 19.16
N TRP A 102 32.49 21.66 19.37
CA TRP A 102 32.00 20.62 20.29
C TRP A 102 32.48 19.21 19.87
N PHE A 103 32.46 18.91 18.58
CA PHE A 103 32.99 17.63 18.09
C PHE A 103 34.51 17.52 18.18
N GLU A 104 35.24 18.62 17.99
CA GLU A 104 36.70 18.64 18.13
C GLU A 104 37.14 18.40 19.59
N THR A 105 36.35 18.84 20.59
CA THR A 105 36.74 18.68 22.00
C THR A 105 36.24 17.38 22.63
N ASP A 106 34.96 17.02 22.42
CA ASP A 106 34.31 15.92 23.14
C ASP A 106 34.10 14.68 22.25
N GLY A 107 33.96 14.86 20.92
CA GLY A 107 33.65 13.78 19.97
C GLY A 107 34.85 12.91 19.57
N HIS A 108 36.06 13.47 19.60
CA HIS A 108 37.27 12.81 19.08
C HIS A 108 37.65 11.52 19.80
N GLU A 109 37.30 11.35 21.09
CA GLU A 109 37.59 10.11 21.82
C GLU A 109 36.70 8.94 21.38
N ARG A 110 35.50 9.21 20.83
CA ARG A 110 34.56 8.16 20.42
C ARG A 110 34.58 7.86 18.91
N TRP A 111 34.73 8.87 18.05
CA TRP A 111 34.65 8.68 16.59
C TRP A 111 35.56 9.65 15.83
N PRO A 112 36.53 9.16 15.03
CA PRO A 112 37.35 10.05 14.19
C PRO A 112 36.47 10.69 13.11
N TRP A 113 36.56 12.02 12.97
CA TRP A 113 35.70 12.79 12.07
C TRP A 113 35.87 12.36 10.61
N PRO A 114 34.80 11.92 9.94
CA PRO A 114 34.86 11.61 8.52
C PRO A 114 35.15 12.87 7.71
N SER A 115 35.98 12.72 6.69
CA SER A 115 36.39 13.83 5.85
C SER A 115 35.26 14.39 4.96
N ASP A 116 34.08 13.77 4.96
CA ASP A 116 32.92 14.04 4.11
C ASP A 116 31.70 14.58 4.87
N VAL A 117 31.85 14.86 6.17
CA VAL A 117 30.74 15.33 7.00
C VAL A 117 30.08 16.61 6.44
N GLN A 118 28.75 16.64 6.55
CA GLN A 118 27.91 17.79 6.25
C GLN A 118 26.90 18.02 7.37
N HIS A 119 26.50 19.27 7.55
CA HIS A 119 25.53 19.66 8.58
C HIS A 119 24.25 20.15 7.94
N LEU A 120 23.09 19.75 8.46
CA LEU A 120 21.82 20.38 8.17
C LEU A 120 21.42 21.22 9.39
N LEU A 121 21.32 22.54 9.22
CA LEU A 121 20.89 23.45 10.29
C LEU A 121 19.55 24.08 9.92
N TRP A 122 18.63 24.15 10.88
CA TRP A 122 17.34 24.85 10.74
C TRP A 122 17.04 25.68 11.99
N TYR A 123 16.26 26.74 11.83
CA TYR A 123 15.97 27.66 12.92
C TYR A 123 14.70 27.24 13.67
N CYS A 124 14.84 26.88 14.94
CA CYS A 124 13.72 26.45 15.78
C CYS A 124 13.04 27.66 16.42
N ARG A 125 11.80 27.96 15.99
CA ARG A 125 11.01 29.10 16.51
C ARG A 125 10.11 28.76 17.69
N THR A 126 9.92 27.48 18.00
CA THR A 126 8.88 27.02 18.94
C THR A 126 9.33 27.04 20.40
N THR A 127 10.62 27.22 20.67
CA THR A 127 11.17 27.27 22.02
C THR A 127 11.16 28.68 22.60
N LYS A 128 11.13 28.78 23.94
CA LYS A 128 11.19 30.08 24.66
C LYS A 128 12.41 30.91 24.27
N GLU A 129 13.47 30.25 23.85
CA GLU A 129 14.67 30.85 23.30
C GLU A 129 14.91 30.26 21.90
N PRO A 130 14.89 31.09 20.84
CA PRO A 130 15.15 30.61 19.50
C PRO A 130 16.61 30.16 19.39
N HIS A 131 16.82 28.99 18.81
CA HIS A 131 18.14 28.43 18.56
C HIS A 131 18.14 27.68 17.24
N PHE A 132 19.34 27.43 16.72
CA PHE A 132 19.52 26.49 15.62
C PHE A 132 19.54 25.08 16.16
N ALA A 133 18.71 24.23 15.59
CA ALA A 133 18.80 22.80 15.71
C ALA A 133 19.38 22.24 14.41
N GLY A 134 19.80 20.98 14.44
CA GLY A 134 20.44 20.42 13.29
C GLY A 134 20.77 18.94 13.43
N ILE A 135 21.20 18.39 12.31
CA ILE A 135 21.75 17.05 12.22
C ILE A 135 23.08 17.11 11.45
N THR A 136 23.96 16.20 11.76
CA THR A 136 25.22 15.97 11.05
C THR A 136 25.11 14.66 10.28
N MET A 137 25.57 14.62 9.04
CA MET A 137 25.59 13.39 8.24
C MET A 137 27.00 13.07 7.78
N SER A 138 27.28 11.78 7.66
CA SER A 138 28.47 11.23 7.02
C SER A 138 28.00 10.19 5.99
N CYS A 139 28.29 10.43 4.71
CA CYS A 139 28.01 9.43 3.67
C CYS A 139 28.98 8.26 3.76
N GLN A 140 30.22 8.53 4.18
CA GLN A 140 31.27 7.54 4.36
C GLN A 140 30.90 6.51 5.44
N ASP A 141 30.33 6.96 6.55
CA ASP A 141 29.89 6.07 7.62
C ASP A 141 28.45 5.59 7.43
N GLY A 142 27.73 6.17 6.47
CA GLY A 142 26.35 5.82 6.16
C GLY A 142 25.36 6.18 7.27
N GLY A 143 25.57 7.30 7.97
CA GLY A 143 24.83 7.63 9.19
C GLY A 143 24.52 9.12 9.36
N VAL A 144 23.53 9.39 10.22
CA VAL A 144 23.17 10.73 10.68
C VAL A 144 23.29 10.79 12.21
N PHE A 145 23.73 11.92 12.72
CA PHE A 145 23.95 12.19 14.13
C PHE A 145 23.15 13.44 14.51
N GLU A 146 22.31 13.36 15.54
CA GLU A 146 21.54 14.51 16.02
C GLU A 146 22.35 15.40 16.96
N PHE A 147 22.11 16.72 16.94
CA PHE A 147 22.66 17.60 17.97
C PHE A 147 21.92 17.47 19.30
N LEU A 148 22.65 17.60 20.40
CA LEU A 148 22.14 17.77 21.77
C LEU A 148 21.49 16.54 22.44
N HIS A 149 21.26 15.43 21.74
CA HIS A 149 20.85 14.17 22.37
C HIS A 149 22.00 13.16 22.29
N ASP A 150 22.59 12.88 23.45
CA ASP A 150 23.92 12.29 23.62
C ASP A 150 24.11 10.85 23.09
N ASP A 151 23.11 10.23 22.44
CA ASP A 151 23.18 8.83 22.00
C ASP A 151 22.28 8.46 20.79
N THR A 152 21.62 9.40 20.10
CA THR A 152 20.72 9.05 18.98
C THR A 152 21.47 9.03 17.65
N HIS A 153 22.02 7.86 17.31
CA HIS A 153 22.37 7.54 15.93
C HIS A 153 21.06 7.54 15.11
N LEU A 154 20.77 8.66 14.45
CA LEU A 154 19.71 8.75 13.47
C LEU A 154 20.07 7.76 12.35
N GLY A 155 19.15 6.86 12.03
CA GLY A 155 19.42 5.69 11.21
C GLY A 155 19.80 6.04 9.76
N GLN A 156 19.97 5.00 8.95
CA GLN A 156 20.20 5.17 7.50
C GLN A 156 19.02 5.88 6.80
N ALA A 157 17.81 5.85 7.39
CA ALA A 157 16.61 6.47 6.82
C ALA A 157 16.79 7.99 6.63
N GLU A 158 17.32 8.63 7.66
CA GLU A 158 17.51 10.07 7.74
C GLU A 158 18.60 10.53 6.76
N MET A 159 19.62 9.70 6.54
CA MET A 159 20.63 9.95 5.51
C MET A 159 19.98 9.97 4.11
N TRP A 160 19.16 8.97 3.81
CA TRP A 160 18.47 8.90 2.52
C TRP A 160 17.47 10.05 2.33
N ASP A 161 16.78 10.46 3.40
CA ASP A 161 15.89 11.63 3.36
C ASP A 161 16.67 12.93 3.12
N PHE A 162 17.85 13.08 3.73
CA PHE A 162 18.73 14.22 3.44
C PHE A 162 19.15 14.22 1.97
N LEU A 163 19.69 13.10 1.46
CA LEU A 163 20.17 13.02 0.08
C LEU A 163 19.05 13.26 -0.94
N TYR A 164 17.84 12.83 -0.61
CA TYR A 164 16.64 13.11 -1.38
C TYR A 164 16.29 14.61 -1.40
N LYS A 165 16.39 15.30 -0.26
CA LYS A 165 16.04 16.73 -0.14
C LYS A 165 17.09 17.68 -0.68
N TYR A 166 18.38 17.34 -0.52
CA TYR A 166 19.53 18.21 -0.81
C TYR A 166 20.55 17.55 -1.76
N PRO A 167 20.17 17.07 -2.96
CA PRO A 167 21.12 16.44 -3.87
C PRO A 167 21.95 17.42 -4.72
N MET A 168 21.53 18.69 -4.82
CA MET A 168 21.96 19.61 -5.88
C MET A 168 23.38 20.16 -5.72
N HIS A 169 23.91 20.20 -4.50
CA HIS A 169 25.26 20.72 -4.23
C HIS A 169 26.36 19.66 -4.43
N TYR A 170 25.99 18.41 -4.74
CA TYR A 170 26.94 17.34 -5.01
C TYR A 170 27.46 17.42 -6.44
N THR A 171 28.77 17.56 -6.58
CA THR A 171 29.48 17.49 -7.86
C THR A 171 30.08 16.11 -8.14
N ARG A 172 30.16 15.27 -7.10
CA ARG A 172 30.66 13.90 -7.14
C ARG A 172 29.75 13.02 -6.31
N LEU A 173 29.64 11.77 -6.73
CA LEU A 173 28.86 10.79 -6.00
C LEU A 173 29.57 10.46 -4.68
N PRO A 174 28.90 10.57 -3.52
CA PRO A 174 29.53 10.20 -2.27
C PRO A 174 29.92 8.72 -2.29
N PRO A 175 31.07 8.36 -1.68
CA PRO A 175 31.45 6.96 -1.57
C PRO A 175 30.36 6.20 -0.80
N PHE A 176 30.19 4.91 -1.09
CA PHE A 176 29.22 3.99 -0.47
C PHE A 176 27.74 4.18 -0.79
N VAL A 177 27.25 5.38 -1.13
CA VAL A 177 25.83 5.60 -1.48
C VAL A 177 25.39 4.65 -2.61
N GLU A 178 26.18 4.58 -3.67
CA GLU A 178 25.91 3.67 -4.79
C GLU A 178 25.99 2.20 -4.41
N ALA A 179 27.00 1.82 -3.62
CA ALA A 179 27.18 0.45 -3.17
C ALA A 179 26.00 0.00 -2.30
N GLN A 180 25.52 0.86 -1.39
CA GLN A 180 24.36 0.57 -0.55
C GLN A 180 23.08 0.43 -1.37
N PHE A 181 22.87 1.32 -2.36
CA PHE A 181 21.75 1.22 -3.29
C PHE A 181 21.78 -0.11 -4.05
N LEU A 182 22.90 -0.44 -4.70
CA LEU A 182 23.04 -1.69 -5.45
C LEU A 182 22.91 -2.93 -4.56
N CYS A 183 23.45 -2.91 -3.35
CA CYS A 183 23.27 -3.99 -2.38
C CYS A 183 21.80 -4.16 -1.98
N ALA A 184 21.05 -3.07 -1.81
CA ALA A 184 19.63 -3.13 -1.48
C ALA A 184 18.80 -3.67 -2.66
N VAL A 185 19.12 -3.25 -3.89
CA VAL A 185 18.51 -3.79 -5.12
C VAL A 185 18.81 -5.28 -5.26
N ALA A 186 20.07 -5.68 -5.12
CA ALA A 186 20.50 -7.06 -5.23
C ALA A 186 19.88 -7.94 -4.14
N TYR A 187 19.83 -7.46 -2.90
CA TYR A 187 19.09 -8.11 -1.82
C TYR A 187 17.62 -8.28 -2.20
N GLY A 188 17.02 -7.22 -2.75
CA GLY A 188 15.61 -7.24 -3.12
C GLY A 188 15.29 -8.24 -4.23
N ALA A 189 16.10 -8.25 -5.29
CA ALA A 189 15.99 -9.21 -6.38
C ALA A 189 16.18 -10.65 -5.89
N ASN A 190 17.15 -10.89 -5.01
CA ASN A 190 17.41 -12.22 -4.45
C ASN A 190 16.31 -12.69 -3.50
N GLU A 191 15.80 -11.82 -2.62
CA GLU A 191 14.72 -12.17 -1.69
C GLU A 191 13.50 -12.67 -2.49
N LYS A 192 13.16 -12.00 -3.58
CA LYS A 192 12.03 -12.38 -4.42
C LYS A 192 12.28 -13.60 -5.30
N ALA A 193 13.51 -13.79 -5.79
CA ALA A 193 13.87 -14.98 -6.55
C ALA A 193 13.89 -16.25 -5.68
N LEU A 194 14.27 -16.12 -4.41
CA LEU A 194 14.42 -17.23 -3.47
C LEU A 194 13.17 -17.49 -2.62
N LEU A 195 12.39 -16.46 -2.29
CA LEU A 195 11.17 -16.54 -1.49
C LEU A 195 9.99 -16.13 -2.37
N THR A 196 9.22 -17.12 -2.82
CA THR A 196 8.28 -16.93 -3.93
C THR A 196 7.06 -16.06 -3.61
N ASP A 197 6.71 -15.79 -2.34
CA ASP A 197 5.46 -15.08 -2.01
C ASP A 197 5.52 -14.02 -0.88
N HIS A 198 6.66 -13.83 -0.21
CA HIS A 198 6.72 -12.99 1.01
C HIS A 198 7.90 -12.00 1.05
N ALA A 199 8.44 -11.61 -0.11
CA ALA A 199 9.46 -10.57 -0.13
C ALA A 199 8.86 -9.23 0.29
N ASN A 200 9.34 -8.68 1.41
CA ASN A 200 8.82 -7.47 2.06
C ASN A 200 9.31 -6.17 1.38
N LEU A 201 9.34 -6.18 0.04
CA LEU A 201 9.88 -5.09 -0.76
C LEU A 201 8.77 -4.24 -1.36
N PRO A 202 8.97 -2.91 -1.40
CA PRO A 202 7.94 -2.00 -1.90
C PRO A 202 7.73 -2.11 -3.41
N PHE A 203 8.69 -2.68 -4.16
CA PHE A 203 8.68 -2.69 -5.62
C PHE A 203 8.46 -4.09 -6.23
N THR A 204 7.72 -4.11 -7.35
CA THR A 204 7.53 -5.27 -8.24
C THR A 204 8.78 -5.51 -9.10
N ASN A 205 8.79 -6.59 -9.90
CA ASN A 205 9.93 -6.88 -10.79
C ASN A 205 10.04 -5.82 -11.89
N GLU A 206 8.90 -5.48 -12.50
CA GLU A 206 8.81 -4.46 -13.54
C GLU A 206 9.25 -3.08 -13.00
N GLU A 207 8.86 -2.73 -11.76
CA GLU A 207 9.31 -1.50 -11.12
C GLU A 207 10.82 -1.51 -10.84
N TRP A 208 11.38 -2.64 -10.38
CA TRP A 208 12.84 -2.75 -10.16
C TRP A 208 13.63 -2.66 -11.47
N GLU A 209 13.14 -3.28 -12.54
CA GLU A 209 13.72 -3.15 -13.88
C GLU A 209 13.72 -1.68 -14.32
N GLY A 210 12.57 -0.99 -14.20
CA GLY A 210 12.48 0.44 -14.52
C GLY A 210 13.40 1.32 -13.66
N ILE A 211 13.50 1.05 -12.37
CA ILE A 211 14.43 1.74 -11.46
C ILE A 211 15.89 1.55 -11.90
N MET A 212 16.26 0.33 -12.29
CA MET A 212 17.61 0.01 -12.74
C MET A 212 17.93 0.58 -14.12
N ASP A 213 16.97 0.63 -15.03
CA ASP A 213 17.12 1.26 -16.34
C ASP A 213 17.42 2.76 -16.20
N VAL A 214 16.66 3.48 -15.36
CA VAL A 214 16.91 4.90 -15.07
C VAL A 214 18.26 5.09 -14.39
N TYR A 215 18.62 4.23 -13.44
CA TYR A 215 19.93 4.27 -12.78
C TYR A 215 21.07 4.09 -13.80
N ASN A 216 20.98 3.10 -14.69
CA ASN A 216 22.00 2.80 -15.68
C ASN A 216 22.15 3.94 -16.71
N ASP A 217 21.05 4.55 -17.17
CA ASP A 217 21.10 5.72 -18.06
C ASP A 217 21.81 6.90 -17.39
N LEU A 218 21.40 7.25 -16.16
CA LEU A 218 22.02 8.34 -15.40
C LEU A 218 23.51 8.06 -15.12
N LYS A 219 23.85 6.83 -14.74
CA LYS A 219 25.23 6.42 -14.48
C LYS A 219 26.10 6.52 -15.73
N GLY A 220 25.57 6.11 -16.89
CA GLY A 220 26.25 6.27 -18.18
C GLY A 220 26.56 7.73 -18.50
N ARG A 221 25.61 8.64 -18.23
CA ARG A 221 25.79 10.09 -18.42
C ARG A 221 26.80 10.70 -17.45
N VAL A 222 26.85 10.24 -16.21
CA VAL A 222 27.86 10.68 -15.21
C VAL A 222 29.29 10.36 -15.65
N GLY A 223 29.51 9.33 -16.47
CA GLY A 223 30.82 9.02 -17.05
C GLY A 223 31.25 9.93 -18.21
N GLY A 224 30.35 10.78 -18.72
CA GLY A 224 30.61 11.68 -19.85
C GLY A 224 31.33 12.98 -19.47
N PRO A 225 31.68 13.82 -20.46
CA PRO A 225 32.36 15.10 -20.24
C PRO A 225 31.54 16.07 -19.36
N ASP A 226 30.21 15.97 -19.41
CA ASP A 226 29.26 16.77 -18.63
C ASP A 226 28.71 16.00 -17.40
N GLY A 227 29.43 14.97 -16.96
CA GLY A 227 28.93 14.02 -15.97
C GLY A 227 28.55 14.63 -14.62
N SER A 228 29.21 15.72 -14.21
CA SER A 228 28.95 16.40 -12.94
C SER A 228 27.52 16.96 -12.83
N TYR A 229 26.89 17.33 -13.96
CA TYR A 229 25.51 17.84 -13.98
C TYR A 229 24.46 16.76 -13.70
N PHE A 230 24.78 15.50 -13.93
CA PHE A 230 23.87 14.38 -13.73
C PHE A 230 23.99 13.75 -12.33
N VAL A 231 25.04 14.11 -11.57
CA VAL A 231 25.27 13.59 -10.22
C VAL A 231 24.09 13.86 -9.27
N PRO A 232 23.53 15.09 -9.18
CA PRO A 232 22.35 15.33 -8.34
C PRO A 232 21.16 14.45 -8.69
N SER A 233 20.88 14.27 -9.98
CA SER A 233 19.76 13.43 -10.46
C SER A 233 19.96 11.97 -10.09
N LEU A 234 21.19 11.46 -10.23
CA LEU A 234 21.55 10.10 -9.82
C LEU A 234 21.41 9.90 -8.30
N ILE A 235 21.93 10.85 -7.50
CA ILE A 235 21.79 10.82 -6.03
C ILE A 235 20.32 10.85 -5.64
N TRP A 236 19.53 11.75 -6.23
CA TRP A 236 18.11 11.87 -5.96
C TRP A 236 17.35 10.58 -6.26
N HIS A 237 17.60 9.96 -7.42
CA HIS A 237 16.99 8.70 -7.84
C HIS A 237 17.28 7.56 -6.84
N MET A 238 18.55 7.39 -6.48
CA MET A 238 18.95 6.39 -5.49
C MET A 238 18.33 6.69 -4.11
N ALA A 239 18.37 7.96 -3.68
CA ALA A 239 17.86 8.36 -2.38
C ALA A 239 16.35 8.21 -2.27
N LYS A 240 15.59 8.54 -3.31
CA LYS A 240 14.15 8.31 -3.37
C LYS A 240 13.83 6.82 -3.25
N THR A 241 14.50 5.99 -4.06
CA THR A 241 14.32 4.54 -4.02
C THR A 241 14.67 3.97 -2.65
N MET A 242 15.81 4.35 -2.09
CA MET A 242 16.29 3.86 -0.80
C MET A 242 15.43 4.34 0.37
N LYS A 243 14.87 5.54 0.29
CA LYS A 243 13.90 6.02 1.27
C LYS A 243 12.66 5.13 1.31
N ASP A 244 12.15 4.71 0.16
CA ASP A 244 11.00 3.80 0.08
C ASP A 244 11.37 2.38 0.56
N VAL A 245 12.55 1.86 0.17
CA VAL A 245 13.09 0.59 0.69
C VAL A 245 13.22 0.62 2.21
N TRP A 246 13.78 1.70 2.75
CA TRP A 246 14.02 1.82 4.19
C TRP A 246 12.74 2.03 4.98
N SER A 247 11.78 2.78 4.44
CA SER A 247 10.43 2.87 4.98
C SER A 247 9.77 1.49 5.05
N SER A 248 9.89 0.69 3.98
CA SER A 248 9.42 -0.71 3.99
C SER A 248 10.17 -1.55 5.04
N ARG A 249 11.49 -1.41 5.16
CA ARG A 249 12.28 -2.15 6.16
C ARG A 249 11.88 -1.79 7.58
N GLN A 250 11.74 -0.51 7.90
CA GLN A 250 11.27 -0.05 9.21
C GLN A 250 9.86 -0.58 9.50
N HIS A 251 8.97 -0.53 8.51
CA HIS A 251 7.61 -1.08 8.59
C HIS A 251 7.62 -2.56 8.98
N HIS A 252 8.43 -3.36 8.30
CA HIS A 252 8.58 -4.79 8.57
C HIS A 252 9.56 -5.10 9.73
N ARG A 253 9.97 -4.08 10.49
CA ARG A 253 10.96 -4.14 11.58
C ARG A 253 12.24 -4.91 11.21
N PHE A 254 12.67 -4.80 9.95
CA PHE A 254 13.76 -5.56 9.35
C PHE A 254 14.99 -5.60 10.25
N GLY A 255 15.57 -6.78 10.42
CA GLY A 255 16.72 -7.00 11.32
C GLY A 255 16.37 -7.22 12.79
N SER A 256 15.13 -6.95 13.22
CA SER A 256 14.68 -7.34 14.56
C SER A 256 14.29 -8.83 14.62
N ILE A 257 14.37 -9.42 15.81
CA ILE A 257 13.83 -10.77 16.09
C ILE A 257 12.34 -10.82 15.69
N GLN A 258 11.60 -9.74 15.94
CA GLN A 258 10.19 -9.66 15.59
C GLN A 258 9.95 -9.70 14.08
N ALA A 259 10.86 -9.22 13.23
CA ALA A 259 10.76 -9.38 11.79
C ALA A 259 11.01 -10.82 11.34
N GLN A 260 11.90 -11.53 12.04
CA GLN A 260 12.07 -12.97 11.82
C GLN A 260 10.80 -13.72 12.24
N THR A 261 10.16 -13.29 13.32
CA THR A 261 8.87 -13.85 13.78
C THR A 261 7.68 -13.39 12.93
N ALA A 262 7.69 -12.20 12.34
CA ALA A 262 6.63 -11.69 11.45
C ALA A 262 6.72 -12.28 10.04
N ARG A 263 7.91 -12.76 9.64
CA ARG A 263 8.07 -13.69 8.52
C ARG A 263 7.49 -15.07 8.83
N ALA A 264 7.33 -15.42 10.10
CA ALA A 264 6.42 -16.48 10.48
C ALA A 264 4.99 -15.89 10.53
N PRO A 265 3.96 -16.62 10.08
CA PRO A 265 2.60 -16.12 10.11
C PRO A 265 2.24 -15.68 11.53
N ILE A 266 1.96 -14.39 11.73
CA ILE A 266 1.66 -13.81 13.04
C ILE A 266 0.47 -14.58 13.62
N GLN A 267 0.75 -15.41 14.62
CA GLN A 267 -0.26 -16.05 15.47
C GLN A 267 -0.91 -14.94 16.31
N THR A 268 -1.89 -14.23 15.74
CA THR A 268 -2.86 -13.56 16.59
C THR A 268 -3.76 -14.65 17.14
N ASP A 269 -3.39 -15.19 18.30
CA ASP A 269 -4.36 -15.81 19.18
C ASP A 269 -5.40 -14.73 19.48
N VAL A 270 -6.49 -14.76 18.73
CA VAL A 270 -7.60 -13.86 18.96
C VAL A 270 -8.20 -14.24 20.31
N THR A 271 -7.69 -13.59 21.34
CA THR A 271 -8.04 -13.77 22.74
C THR A 271 -9.54 -13.57 22.91
N SER A 272 -10.24 -14.68 23.20
CA SER A 272 -11.28 -14.89 24.23
C SER A 272 -12.47 -13.91 24.40
N GLY A 273 -12.53 -12.77 23.72
CA GLY A 273 -13.54 -11.75 23.89
C GLY A 273 -14.75 -11.99 23.00
N GLY A 274 -15.75 -12.70 23.51
CA GLY A 274 -17.10 -12.76 22.92
C GLY A 274 -17.39 -13.96 22.01
N SER A 275 -17.18 -15.19 22.49
CA SER A 275 -17.55 -16.44 21.79
C SER A 275 -18.98 -16.43 21.23
N THR A 276 -19.93 -15.84 21.95
CA THR A 276 -21.35 -15.77 21.55
C THR A 276 -21.60 -14.87 20.35
N LEU A 277 -21.05 -13.64 20.34
CA LEU A 277 -21.19 -12.73 19.20
C LEU A 277 -20.60 -13.37 17.94
N ARG A 278 -19.39 -13.93 18.05
CA ARG A 278 -18.72 -14.58 16.92
C ARG A 278 -19.49 -15.81 16.42
N MET A 279 -20.12 -16.58 17.32
CA MET A 279 -21.01 -17.69 16.94
C MET A 279 -22.25 -17.18 16.19
N ILE A 280 -22.92 -16.14 16.69
CA ILE A 280 -24.09 -15.55 16.06
C ILE A 280 -23.74 -14.98 14.68
N THR A 281 -22.65 -14.20 14.57
CA THR A 281 -22.16 -13.68 13.30
C THR A 281 -21.74 -14.82 12.37
N GLY A 282 -21.10 -15.87 12.89
CA GLY A 282 -20.75 -17.07 12.13
C GLY A 282 -21.95 -17.77 11.50
N ILE A 283 -23.03 -17.94 12.25
CA ILE A 283 -24.27 -18.54 11.74
C ILE A 283 -24.96 -17.61 10.75
N LEU A 284 -25.12 -16.32 11.08
CA LEU A 284 -25.85 -15.36 10.25
C LEU A 284 -25.12 -15.08 8.92
N PHE A 285 -23.79 -15.02 8.94
CA PHE A 285 -22.96 -14.75 7.77
C PHE A 285 -22.38 -16.02 7.13
N LEU A 286 -22.79 -17.21 7.60
CA LEU A 286 -22.30 -18.50 7.09
C LEU A 286 -20.76 -18.57 7.02
N GLY A 287 -20.08 -17.92 7.98
CA GLY A 287 -18.62 -17.82 8.01
C GLY A 287 -17.99 -16.88 6.97
N ALA A 288 -18.72 -16.25 6.06
CA ALA A 288 -18.15 -15.33 5.07
C ALA A 288 -17.40 -14.16 5.75
N HIS A 289 -17.97 -13.62 6.83
CA HIS A 289 -17.37 -12.52 7.59
C HIS A 289 -15.94 -12.83 8.09
N SER A 290 -15.62 -14.08 8.45
CA SER A 290 -14.28 -14.42 8.95
C SER A 290 -13.23 -14.41 7.84
N VAL A 291 -13.60 -14.80 6.62
CA VAL A 291 -12.71 -14.72 5.46
C VAL A 291 -12.39 -13.27 5.13
N TYR A 292 -13.42 -12.41 5.14
CA TYR A 292 -13.25 -10.97 4.91
C TYR A 292 -12.44 -10.30 6.03
N PHE A 293 -12.65 -10.72 7.28
CA PHE A 293 -11.88 -10.25 8.42
C PHE A 293 -10.41 -10.62 8.31
N GLU A 294 -10.10 -11.87 7.96
CA GLU A 294 -8.73 -12.36 7.76
C GLU A 294 -8.04 -11.59 6.62
N ARG A 295 -8.73 -11.41 5.47
CA ARG A 295 -8.21 -10.60 4.34
C ARG A 295 -7.93 -9.15 4.74
N LEU A 296 -8.84 -8.52 5.49
CA LEU A 296 -8.64 -7.17 6.01
C LEU A 296 -7.49 -7.14 7.02
N GLN A 297 -7.42 -8.12 7.92
CA GLN A 297 -6.37 -8.19 8.94
C GLN A 297 -5.00 -8.33 8.30
N ASN A 298 -4.86 -9.15 7.26
CA ASN A 298 -3.60 -9.33 6.53
C ASN A 298 -3.10 -8.03 5.88
N VAL A 299 -4.00 -7.16 5.45
CA VAL A 299 -3.65 -5.84 4.87
C VAL A 299 -3.46 -4.76 5.95
N LEU A 300 -4.09 -4.92 7.12
CA LEU A 300 -4.17 -3.90 8.19
C LEU A 300 -3.29 -4.18 9.41
N LEU A 301 -2.55 -5.29 9.44
CA LEU A 301 -1.80 -5.77 10.60
C LEU A 301 -0.60 -4.88 10.99
N THR A 302 -0.25 -3.89 10.18
CA THR A 302 0.90 -3.05 10.47
C THR A 302 0.47 -1.65 10.89
N ASP A 303 0.51 -1.47 12.21
CA ASP A 303 -0.20 -0.49 13.06
C ASP A 303 -0.05 1.02 12.77
N ASP A 304 0.49 1.47 11.62
CA ASP A 304 0.35 2.92 11.30
C ASP A 304 0.59 3.33 9.85
N LEU A 305 0.87 2.40 8.93
CA LEU A 305 1.18 2.74 7.53
C LEU A 305 0.64 1.67 6.58
N MET A 306 -0.65 1.77 6.23
CA MET A 306 -1.28 0.92 5.23
C MET A 306 -0.50 0.91 3.91
N CYS A 307 -0.06 -0.26 3.47
CA CYS A 307 0.49 -0.45 2.14
C CYS A 307 -0.63 -0.23 1.12
N SER A 308 -0.65 0.95 0.48
CA SER A 308 -1.68 1.34 -0.49
C SER A 308 -1.84 0.29 -1.61
N ARG A 309 -0.74 -0.39 -1.96
CA ARG A 309 -0.71 -1.45 -2.97
C ARG A 309 -1.49 -2.70 -2.55
N GLU A 310 -1.22 -3.23 -1.37
CA GLU A 310 -1.90 -4.44 -0.87
C GLU A 310 -3.39 -4.18 -0.63
N PHE A 311 -3.73 -2.98 -0.13
CA PHE A 311 -5.11 -2.56 -0.02
C PHE A 311 -5.78 -2.41 -1.38
N GLY A 312 -5.10 -1.85 -2.38
CA GLY A 312 -5.57 -1.82 -3.76
C GLY A 312 -5.89 -3.21 -4.29
N GLY A 313 -4.97 -4.16 -4.13
CA GLY A 313 -5.18 -5.56 -4.52
C GLY A 313 -6.35 -6.23 -3.81
N LEU A 314 -6.54 -5.96 -2.52
CA LEU A 314 -7.73 -6.41 -1.77
C LEU A 314 -9.01 -5.82 -2.35
N VAL A 315 -9.05 -4.51 -2.60
CA VAL A 315 -10.23 -3.83 -3.16
C VAL A 315 -10.57 -4.36 -4.56
N ASP A 316 -9.57 -4.60 -5.41
CA ASP A 316 -9.78 -5.17 -6.75
C ASP A 316 -10.34 -6.59 -6.69
N SER A 317 -9.84 -7.41 -5.76
CA SER A 317 -10.37 -8.75 -5.46
C SER A 317 -11.84 -8.68 -5.00
N LEU A 318 -12.16 -7.75 -4.08
CA LEU A 318 -13.52 -7.52 -3.60
C LEU A 318 -14.47 -7.06 -4.70
N ILE A 319 -14.03 -6.13 -5.56
CA ILE A 319 -14.79 -5.65 -6.73
C ILE A 319 -15.14 -6.82 -7.64
N THR A 320 -14.16 -7.68 -7.95
CA THR A 320 -14.37 -8.87 -8.79
C THR A 320 -15.38 -9.82 -8.15
N GLU A 321 -15.29 -10.05 -6.84
CA GLU A 321 -16.20 -10.91 -6.09
C GLU A 321 -17.64 -10.36 -6.07
N TRP A 322 -17.82 -9.06 -5.89
CA TRP A 322 -19.12 -8.41 -5.92
C TRP A 322 -19.73 -8.37 -7.32
N GLU A 323 -18.93 -8.19 -8.37
CA GLU A 323 -19.39 -8.27 -9.76
C GLU A 323 -19.94 -9.67 -10.07
N ASN A 324 -19.21 -10.72 -9.68
CA ASN A 324 -19.66 -12.10 -9.81
C ASN A 324 -20.92 -12.38 -8.99
N SER A 325 -21.01 -11.83 -7.78
CA SER A 325 -22.18 -11.98 -6.91
C SER A 325 -23.43 -11.32 -7.49
N ASN A 326 -23.30 -10.13 -8.07
CA ASN A 326 -24.41 -9.43 -8.73
C ASN A 326 -24.95 -10.20 -9.94
N LEU A 327 -24.06 -10.81 -10.71
CA LEU A 327 -24.44 -11.68 -11.83
C LEU A 327 -25.30 -12.85 -11.33
N LEU A 328 -24.84 -13.57 -10.30
CA LEU A 328 -25.56 -14.70 -9.72
C LEU A 328 -26.90 -14.27 -9.08
N ALA A 329 -26.91 -13.13 -8.37
CA ALA A 329 -28.11 -12.57 -7.75
C ALA A 329 -29.21 -12.31 -8.79
N THR A 330 -28.83 -11.82 -9.98
CA THR A 330 -29.74 -11.59 -11.11
C THR A 330 -30.32 -12.90 -11.65
N VAL A 331 -29.51 -13.96 -11.74
CA VAL A 331 -29.97 -15.30 -12.17
C VAL A 331 -31.00 -15.87 -11.19
N PHE A 332 -30.73 -15.77 -9.88
CA PHE A 332 -31.70 -16.19 -8.86
C PHE A 332 -32.97 -15.34 -8.87
N LEU A 333 -32.85 -14.02 -9.09
CA LEU A 333 -34.01 -13.15 -9.22
C LEU A 333 -34.91 -13.58 -10.38
N GLY A 334 -34.32 -13.81 -11.57
CA GLY A 334 -35.05 -14.30 -12.74
C GLY A 334 -35.69 -15.68 -12.51
N SER A 335 -34.95 -16.59 -11.87
CA SER A 335 -35.43 -17.94 -11.55
C SER A 335 -36.60 -17.92 -10.57
N ASN A 336 -36.53 -17.08 -9.52
CA ASN A 336 -37.63 -16.91 -8.58
C ASN A 336 -38.87 -16.29 -9.23
N ILE A 337 -38.72 -15.28 -10.10
CA ILE A 337 -39.86 -14.68 -10.80
C ILE A 337 -40.55 -15.73 -11.68
N GLY A 338 -39.78 -16.54 -12.42
CA GLY A 338 -40.31 -17.64 -13.21
C GLY A 338 -41.01 -18.70 -12.35
N PHE A 339 -40.44 -19.03 -11.20
CA PHE A 339 -41.02 -19.99 -10.27
C PHE A 339 -42.33 -19.48 -9.65
N ILE A 340 -42.39 -18.23 -9.19
CA ILE A 340 -43.59 -17.60 -8.61
C ILE A 340 -44.73 -17.48 -9.64
N ALA A 341 -44.40 -17.42 -10.93
CA ALA A 341 -45.40 -17.38 -12.01
C ALA A 341 -46.14 -18.73 -12.20
N LEU A 342 -45.65 -19.82 -11.60
CA LEU A 342 -46.38 -21.09 -11.58
C LEU A 342 -47.66 -20.94 -10.75
N ASN A 343 -48.78 -21.36 -11.33
CA ASN A 343 -50.07 -21.33 -10.64
C ASN A 343 -50.13 -22.40 -9.54
N ASN A 344 -50.90 -22.12 -8.48
CA ASN A 344 -51.20 -23.06 -7.39
C ASN A 344 -50.03 -23.48 -6.48
N LEU A 345 -49.02 -22.62 -6.29
CA LEU A 345 -47.98 -22.87 -5.30
C LEU A 345 -48.53 -22.81 -3.86
N PRO A 346 -48.21 -23.80 -2.99
CA PRO A 346 -48.50 -23.73 -1.58
C PRO A 346 -47.75 -22.59 -0.88
N VAL A 347 -48.27 -22.22 0.29
CA VAL A 347 -47.77 -21.10 1.10
C VAL A 347 -46.27 -21.21 1.36
N LEU A 348 -45.76 -22.39 1.73
CA LEU A 348 -44.33 -22.58 2.06
C LEU A 348 -43.40 -22.30 0.87
N GLN A 349 -43.74 -22.78 -0.32
CA GLN A 349 -42.92 -22.58 -1.53
C GLN A 349 -42.93 -21.12 -1.95
N LYS A 350 -44.11 -20.49 -1.89
CA LYS A 350 -44.29 -19.08 -2.20
C LYS A 350 -43.53 -18.18 -1.23
N THR A 351 -43.59 -18.46 0.08
CA THR A 351 -42.84 -17.67 1.08
C THR A 351 -41.34 -17.86 0.94
N ALA A 352 -40.86 -19.09 0.73
CA ALA A 352 -39.44 -19.37 0.51
C ALA A 352 -38.90 -18.69 -0.76
N SER A 353 -39.65 -18.72 -1.87
CA SER A 353 -39.26 -18.04 -3.11
C SER A 353 -39.31 -16.51 -2.99
N LEU A 354 -40.28 -15.96 -2.25
CA LEU A 354 -40.32 -14.53 -1.95
C LEU A 354 -39.14 -14.09 -1.06
N ALA A 355 -38.79 -14.87 -0.04
CA ALA A 355 -37.60 -14.61 0.78
C ALA A 355 -36.32 -14.64 -0.07
N SER A 356 -36.19 -15.64 -0.94
CA SER A 356 -35.08 -15.72 -1.90
C SER A 356 -35.00 -14.49 -2.81
N THR A 357 -36.14 -14.05 -3.34
CA THR A 357 -36.26 -12.84 -4.18
C THR A 357 -35.78 -11.59 -3.43
N LEU A 358 -36.21 -11.39 -2.19
CA LEU A 358 -35.81 -10.25 -1.36
C LEU A 358 -34.31 -10.26 -1.06
N CYS A 359 -33.76 -11.43 -0.73
CA CYS A 359 -32.33 -11.60 -0.52
C CYS A 359 -31.51 -11.33 -1.79
N SER A 360 -31.95 -11.80 -2.96
CA SER A 360 -31.32 -11.50 -4.25
C SER A 360 -31.34 -10.01 -4.59
N ILE A 361 -32.48 -9.33 -4.42
CA ILE A 361 -32.60 -7.89 -4.66
C ILE A 361 -31.68 -7.11 -3.71
N THR A 362 -31.66 -7.49 -2.43
CA THR A 362 -30.80 -6.84 -1.43
C THR A 362 -29.32 -7.02 -1.78
N SER A 363 -28.92 -8.24 -2.15
CA SER A 363 -27.56 -8.54 -2.63
C SER A 363 -27.18 -7.65 -3.82
N LEU A 364 -28.06 -7.56 -4.83
CA LEU A 364 -27.83 -6.77 -6.03
C LEU A 364 -27.71 -5.26 -5.73
N ILE A 365 -28.61 -4.70 -4.91
CA ILE A 365 -28.58 -3.27 -4.57
C ILE A 365 -27.30 -2.91 -3.80
N ILE A 366 -26.95 -3.69 -2.77
CA ILE A 366 -25.77 -3.43 -1.95
C ILE A 366 -24.49 -3.67 -2.76
N GLY A 367 -24.41 -4.77 -3.50
CA GLY A 367 -23.27 -5.10 -4.36
C GLY A 367 -23.03 -4.03 -5.43
N MET A 368 -24.07 -3.56 -6.11
CA MET A 368 -23.96 -2.45 -7.08
C MET A 368 -23.54 -1.13 -6.42
N SER A 369 -24.07 -0.83 -5.23
CA SER A 369 -23.68 0.36 -4.46
C SER A 369 -22.19 0.31 -4.09
N TYR A 370 -21.70 -0.85 -3.65
CA TYR A 370 -20.28 -1.06 -3.33
C TYR A 370 -19.40 -0.97 -4.57
N LEU A 371 -19.78 -1.60 -5.68
CA LEU A 371 -19.04 -1.47 -6.95
C LEU A 371 -18.91 -0.01 -7.37
N TRP A 372 -19.99 0.76 -7.31
CA TRP A 372 -19.95 2.18 -7.71
C TRP A 372 -19.05 3.01 -6.79
N GLN A 373 -19.15 2.80 -5.48
CA GLN A 373 -18.37 3.54 -4.50
C GLN A 373 -16.87 3.21 -4.55
N HIS A 374 -16.51 1.95 -4.81
CA HIS A 374 -15.11 1.49 -4.75
C HIS A 374 -14.40 1.56 -6.09
N ARG A 375 -15.09 1.37 -7.21
CA ARG A 375 -14.50 1.48 -8.56
C ARG A 375 -14.03 2.91 -8.88
N SER A 376 -14.68 3.91 -8.30
CA SER A 376 -14.22 5.30 -8.40
C SER A 376 -12.99 5.60 -7.54
N ARG A 377 -12.55 4.65 -6.71
CA ARG A 377 -11.50 4.81 -5.70
C ARG A 377 -10.42 3.73 -5.76
N SER A 378 -10.21 3.04 -6.88
CA SER A 378 -9.21 1.96 -6.99
C SER A 378 -7.76 2.38 -6.68
N TYR A 379 -7.47 3.68 -6.57
CA TYR A 379 -6.16 4.20 -6.13
C TYR A 379 -6.32 5.32 -5.09
N PRO A 380 -6.80 5.04 -3.87
CA PRO A 380 -6.87 6.06 -2.84
C PRO A 380 -5.45 6.35 -2.37
N GLY A 381 -5.05 7.62 -2.36
CA GLY A 381 -3.82 8.03 -1.68
C GLY A 381 -3.87 7.61 -0.20
N TYR A 382 -2.70 7.39 0.42
CA TYR A 382 -2.56 6.90 1.80
C TYR A 382 -3.56 7.50 2.82
N LEU A 383 -3.68 8.84 2.80
CA LEU A 383 -4.58 9.59 3.71
C LEU A 383 -6.06 9.24 3.52
N GLN A 384 -6.47 8.88 2.30
CA GLN A 384 -7.84 8.47 2.01
C GLN A 384 -8.15 7.07 2.53
N ILE A 385 -7.18 6.16 2.53
CA ILE A 385 -7.35 4.79 3.07
C ILE A 385 -7.48 4.85 4.59
N HIS A 386 -6.57 5.58 5.24
CA HIS A 386 -6.64 5.77 6.70
C HIS A 386 -7.96 6.43 7.10
N ARG A 387 -8.40 7.45 6.36
CA ARG A 387 -9.75 8.00 6.54
C ARG A 387 -10.80 6.94 6.28
N TYR A 388 -10.78 6.21 5.17
CA TYR A 388 -11.81 5.23 4.83
C TYR A 388 -12.06 4.20 5.95
N ILE A 389 -10.99 3.70 6.58
CA ILE A 389 -11.10 2.69 7.66
C ILE A 389 -11.45 3.32 9.00
N ASN A 390 -10.92 4.51 9.31
CA ASN A 390 -11.14 5.17 10.59
C ASN A 390 -12.26 6.22 10.58
N HIS A 391 -12.93 6.49 9.46
CA HIS A 391 -13.70 7.75 9.28
C HIS A 391 -14.88 7.91 10.24
N ARG A 392 -15.39 6.81 10.81
CA ARG A 392 -16.68 6.81 11.53
C ARG A 392 -16.68 6.05 12.85
N LEU A 393 -15.61 5.35 13.20
CA LEU A 393 -15.58 4.45 14.38
C LEU A 393 -14.38 4.70 15.31
N LEU A 394 -13.84 5.92 15.31
CA LEU A 394 -12.71 6.36 16.14
C LEU A 394 -12.87 6.11 17.66
N THR A 395 -14.10 5.86 18.13
CA THR A 395 -14.38 5.60 19.56
C THR A 395 -14.40 4.11 19.91
N LEU A 396 -14.30 3.20 18.94
CA LEU A 396 -14.32 1.75 19.16
C LEU A 396 -12.93 1.16 19.05
N ASP A 397 -12.74 0.03 19.74
CA ASP A 397 -11.53 -0.78 19.63
C ASP A 397 -11.24 -1.16 18.16
N PRO A 398 -10.01 -0.98 17.65
CA PRO A 398 -9.66 -1.22 16.24
C PRO A 398 -10.04 -2.62 15.73
N GLN A 399 -10.00 -3.66 16.58
CA GLN A 399 -10.43 -5.01 16.18
C GLN A 399 -11.94 -5.08 15.92
N THR A 400 -12.73 -4.41 16.76
CA THR A 400 -14.19 -4.36 16.60
C THR A 400 -14.55 -3.60 15.33
N VAL A 401 -13.86 -2.50 15.02
CA VAL A 401 -14.02 -1.75 13.77
C VAL A 401 -13.74 -2.65 12.56
N ARG A 402 -12.63 -3.41 12.59
CA ARG A 402 -12.29 -4.37 11.53
C ARG A 402 -13.35 -5.44 11.34
N LEU A 403 -13.87 -6.03 12.42
CA LEU A 403 -14.93 -7.03 12.37
C LEU A 403 -16.21 -6.47 11.76
N ILE A 404 -16.63 -5.27 12.19
CA ILE A 404 -17.82 -4.61 11.65
C ILE A 404 -17.65 -4.32 10.16
N THR A 405 -16.50 -3.78 9.76
CA THR A 405 -16.19 -3.54 8.34
C THR A 405 -16.20 -4.84 7.54
N ALA A 406 -15.61 -5.92 8.06
CA ALA A 406 -15.65 -7.23 7.42
C ALA A 406 -17.07 -7.75 7.21
N CYS A 407 -17.94 -7.61 8.24
CA CYS A 407 -19.35 -7.96 8.13
C CYS A 407 -20.02 -7.17 7.00
N PHE A 408 -19.87 -5.84 6.98
CA PHE A 408 -20.47 -5.00 5.94
C PHE A 408 -20.00 -5.38 4.53
N LEU A 409 -18.68 -5.55 4.32
CA LEU A 409 -18.12 -5.94 3.03
C LEU A 409 -18.63 -7.30 2.54
N SER A 410 -18.95 -8.22 3.45
CA SER A 410 -19.47 -9.55 3.12
C SER A 410 -20.99 -9.61 2.86
N VAL A 411 -21.74 -8.53 3.14
CA VAL A 411 -23.22 -8.53 3.03
C VAL A 411 -23.75 -8.96 1.65
N PRO A 412 -23.23 -8.47 0.50
CA PRO A 412 -23.73 -8.89 -0.81
C PRO A 412 -23.65 -10.41 -1.01
N VAL A 413 -22.52 -11.01 -0.64
CA VAL A 413 -22.28 -12.45 -0.77
C VAL A 413 -23.17 -13.25 0.17
N VAL A 414 -23.32 -12.80 1.42
CA VAL A 414 -24.18 -13.48 2.40
C VAL A 414 -25.64 -13.44 1.99
N MET A 415 -26.14 -12.29 1.54
CA MET A 415 -27.52 -12.18 1.04
C MET A 415 -27.75 -13.09 -0.17
N LEU A 416 -26.75 -13.24 -1.05
CA LEU A 416 -26.80 -14.18 -2.17
C LEU A 416 -26.85 -15.64 -1.71
N GLN A 417 -26.09 -16.02 -0.69
CA GLN A 417 -26.12 -17.38 -0.12
C GLN A 417 -27.49 -17.69 0.50
N TRP A 418 -28.05 -16.77 1.29
CA TRP A 418 -29.41 -16.92 1.82
C TRP A 418 -30.46 -17.00 0.72
N SER A 419 -30.30 -16.24 -0.37
CA SER A 419 -31.16 -16.35 -1.55
C SER A 419 -31.12 -17.76 -2.13
N ALA A 420 -29.94 -18.32 -2.34
CA ALA A 420 -29.78 -19.67 -2.88
C ALA A 420 -30.40 -20.74 -1.96
N LEU A 421 -30.20 -20.63 -0.64
CA LEU A 421 -30.77 -21.57 0.34
C LEU A 421 -32.31 -21.51 0.35
N CYS A 422 -32.90 -20.32 0.39
CA CYS A 422 -34.35 -20.17 0.34
C CYS A 422 -34.96 -20.68 -0.96
N PHE A 423 -34.28 -20.46 -2.10
CA PHE A 423 -34.72 -20.99 -3.39
C PHE A 423 -34.66 -22.52 -3.43
N LEU A 424 -33.58 -23.10 -2.89
CA LEU A 424 -33.42 -24.55 -2.80
C LEU A 424 -34.55 -25.18 -1.99
N VAL A 425 -34.90 -24.59 -0.84
CA VAL A 425 -36.04 -25.03 -0.01
C VAL A 425 -37.34 -24.98 -0.80
N SER A 426 -37.55 -23.93 -1.60
CA SER A 426 -38.74 -23.80 -2.44
C SER A 426 -38.82 -24.90 -3.51
N ILE A 427 -37.73 -25.13 -4.26
CA ILE A 427 -37.65 -26.19 -5.28
C ILE A 427 -37.79 -27.58 -4.67
N MET A 428 -37.12 -27.87 -3.55
CA MET A 428 -37.21 -29.16 -2.88
C MET A 428 -38.65 -29.43 -2.44
N SER A 429 -39.32 -28.43 -1.86
CA SER A 429 -40.72 -28.55 -1.46
C SER A 429 -41.65 -28.77 -2.66
N PHE A 430 -41.41 -28.10 -3.79
CA PHE A 430 -42.18 -28.28 -5.02
C PHE A 430 -42.02 -29.68 -5.59
N SER A 431 -40.78 -30.15 -5.64
CA SER A 431 -40.44 -31.45 -6.22
C SER A 431 -41.13 -32.59 -5.45
N ILE A 432 -41.31 -32.47 -4.13
CA ILE A 432 -41.98 -33.49 -3.30
C ILE A 432 -43.49 -33.57 -3.57
N GLN A 433 -44.13 -32.46 -3.96
CA GLN A 433 -45.60 -32.39 -4.02
C GLN A 433 -46.20 -32.91 -5.33
N GLU A 434 -45.51 -32.74 -6.45
CA GLU A 434 -46.02 -33.11 -7.78
C GLU A 434 -45.86 -34.61 -8.09
N VAL A 435 -45.30 -35.40 -7.17
CA VAL A 435 -44.98 -36.81 -7.43
C VAL A 435 -45.97 -37.74 -6.74
N ASN A 436 -46.46 -38.76 -7.46
CA ASN A 436 -47.26 -39.86 -6.91
C ASN A 436 -46.63 -40.42 -5.62
N LYS A 437 -47.44 -40.89 -4.66
CA LYS A 437 -46.98 -41.34 -3.32
C LYS A 437 -45.66 -42.14 -3.34
N LEU A 438 -45.56 -43.15 -4.20
CA LEU A 438 -44.36 -43.98 -4.38
C LEU A 438 -43.12 -43.20 -4.84
N GLY A 439 -43.28 -42.27 -5.80
CA GLY A 439 -42.17 -41.44 -6.27
C GLY A 439 -41.84 -40.33 -5.27
N GLY A 440 -42.82 -39.83 -4.50
CA GLY A 440 -42.60 -38.85 -3.44
C GLY A 440 -41.74 -39.42 -2.31
N GLU A 441 -41.98 -40.67 -1.91
CA GLU A 441 -41.14 -41.38 -0.93
C GLU A 441 -39.69 -41.54 -1.44
N PHE A 442 -39.52 -41.96 -2.69
CA PHE A 442 -38.19 -42.10 -3.31
C PHE A 442 -37.45 -40.76 -3.40
N LEU A 443 -38.12 -39.72 -3.89
CA LEU A 443 -37.55 -38.38 -4.05
C LEU A 443 -37.22 -37.73 -2.70
N SER A 444 -38.09 -37.89 -1.69
CA SER A 444 -37.84 -37.41 -0.33
C SER A 444 -36.59 -38.08 0.27
N THR A 445 -36.45 -39.40 0.06
CA THR A 445 -35.26 -40.14 0.50
C THR A 445 -34.01 -39.65 -0.22
N LEU A 446 -34.07 -39.47 -1.55
CA LEU A 446 -32.96 -38.95 -2.35
C LEU A 446 -32.55 -37.53 -1.93
N LEU A 447 -33.51 -36.63 -1.73
CA LEU A 447 -33.26 -35.27 -1.25
C LEU A 447 -32.64 -35.27 0.15
N SER A 448 -33.14 -36.13 1.04
CA SER A 448 -32.56 -36.29 2.38
C SER A 448 -31.10 -36.74 2.32
N VAL A 449 -30.78 -37.71 1.46
CA VAL A 449 -29.40 -38.16 1.24
C VAL A 449 -28.53 -37.04 0.67
N LEU A 450 -29.03 -36.27 -0.29
CA LEU A 450 -28.32 -35.13 -0.87
C LEU A 450 -28.06 -34.02 0.17
N VAL A 451 -29.05 -33.72 1.02
CA VAL A 451 -28.91 -32.74 2.11
C VAL A 451 -27.87 -33.21 3.13
N ILE A 452 -27.91 -34.49 3.52
CA ILE A 452 -26.90 -35.07 4.42
C ILE A 452 -25.51 -35.00 3.79
N TYR A 453 -25.38 -35.31 2.49
CA TYR A 453 -24.11 -35.21 1.78
C TYR A 453 -23.60 -33.77 1.70
N PHE A 454 -24.50 -32.81 1.44
CA PHE A 454 -24.17 -31.39 1.42
C PHE A 454 -23.67 -30.90 2.78
N PHE A 455 -24.40 -31.16 3.87
CA PHE A 455 -23.96 -30.81 5.21
C PHE A 455 -22.67 -31.54 5.61
N GLY A 456 -22.55 -32.82 5.26
CA GLY A 456 -21.33 -33.59 5.44
C GLY A 456 -20.13 -32.96 4.73
N ALA A 457 -20.30 -32.52 3.48
CA ALA A 457 -19.27 -31.83 2.71
C ALA A 457 -18.93 -30.47 3.35
N VAL A 458 -19.92 -29.66 3.74
CA VAL A 458 -19.67 -28.38 4.41
C VAL A 458 -18.91 -28.58 5.72
N ILE A 459 -19.31 -29.54 6.56
CA ILE A 459 -18.60 -29.85 7.81
C ILE A 459 -17.19 -30.38 7.53
N PHE A 460 -17.04 -31.25 6.53
CA PHE A 460 -15.75 -31.80 6.14
C PHE A 460 -14.81 -30.70 5.65
N PHE A 461 -15.25 -29.85 4.73
CA PHE A 461 -14.45 -28.74 4.24
C PHE A 461 -14.20 -27.69 5.32
N TRP A 462 -15.17 -27.44 6.21
CA TRP A 462 -14.96 -26.55 7.34
C TRP A 462 -13.89 -27.09 8.30
N LYS A 463 -13.90 -28.40 8.57
CA LYS A 463 -12.88 -29.06 9.38
C LYS A 463 -11.54 -29.08 8.66
N LEU A 464 -11.49 -29.47 7.39
CA LEU A 464 -10.29 -29.47 6.57
C LEU A 464 -9.68 -28.07 6.50
N TRP A 465 -10.50 -27.03 6.33
CA TRP A 465 -10.06 -25.65 6.33
C TRP A 465 -9.48 -25.25 7.68
N ARG A 466 -10.14 -25.63 8.79
CA ARG A 466 -9.63 -25.40 10.15
C ARG A 466 -8.32 -26.17 10.40
N ASP A 467 -8.19 -27.38 9.89
CA ASP A 467 -7.02 -28.24 10.06
C ASP A 467 -5.85 -27.72 9.20
N VAL A 468 -6.08 -27.30 7.96
CA VAL A 468 -5.09 -26.61 7.11
C VAL A 468 -4.65 -25.32 7.77
N GLN A 469 -5.60 -24.52 8.29
CA GLN A 469 -5.26 -23.34 9.08
C GLN A 469 -4.49 -23.69 10.34
N SER A 470 -4.66 -24.88 10.94
CA SER A 470 -3.88 -25.33 12.09
C SER A 470 -2.48 -25.82 11.72
N LEU A 471 -2.32 -26.42 10.54
CA LEU A 471 -1.02 -26.86 10.01
C LEU A 471 -0.18 -25.68 9.54
N VAL A 472 -0.79 -24.68 8.91
CA VAL A 472 -0.12 -23.41 8.58
C VAL A 472 0.30 -22.63 9.84
N LYS A 473 -0.31 -22.94 10.99
CA LYS A 473 0.05 -22.36 12.29
C LYS A 473 1.18 -23.10 13.02
N GLN A 474 1.53 -24.33 12.63
CA GLN A 474 2.63 -25.14 13.20
C GLN A 474 3.89 -24.97 12.38
#